data_AF-A0A3A3FYJ7-F1
#
_entry.id   AF-A0A3A3FYJ7-F1
#
_cell.length_a   1.000
_cell.length_b   1.000
_cell.length_c   1.000
_cell.angle_alpha   90.00
_cell.angle_beta   90.00
_cell.angle_gamma   90.00
#
_symmetry.space_group_name_H-M   'P 1'
#
loop_
_entity.id
_entity.type
_entity.pdbx_description
1 polymer ?
#
loop_
_entity_poly.entity_id
_entity_poly.type
_entity_poly.pdbx_seq_one_letter_code
_entity_poly.pdbx_strand_id
1 'polypeptide(L)'
;MQINDLPDIVTGAAVHPGVGTLRNWYSPWRYIHSSWLGGDGALGAALQRSDVLQRRLAYPAWCERFALARHPESIDGSVWWMLAFADDAVFQRADRLVGLAMLFAQHRSKSLGLGRDARACGASGDDVRWALSRACLIPGAVFEPDDLCGEEKTGFYGLASVKLALADSNPALFRRIALRYATEQVNSPSRTALVATGSNAHRAARILARLWGAALQHAGDG
;
A
#
# COMPACT_ATOMS: atom_id res chain seq x y z
N MET A 1 30.55 10.38 7.86
CA MET A 1 29.26 10.80 7.26
C MET A 1 28.18 10.60 8.31
N GLN A 2 27.73 11.69 8.94
CA GLN A 2 26.78 11.63 10.07
C GLN A 2 25.35 11.43 9.54
N ILE A 3 24.53 10.70 10.30
CA ILE A 3 23.20 10.20 9.90
C ILE A 3 22.12 11.30 9.86
N ASN A 4 22.48 12.55 10.14
CA ASN A 4 21.56 13.69 10.24
C ASN A 4 21.38 14.49 8.95
N ASP A 5 22.11 14.18 7.87
CA ASP A 5 22.05 14.92 6.60
C ASP A 5 21.10 14.27 5.56
N LEU A 6 19.92 13.82 5.99
CA LEU A 6 18.84 13.52 5.05
C LEU A 6 17.94 14.76 4.97
N PRO A 7 17.88 15.45 3.82
CA PRO A 7 17.06 16.64 3.69
C PRO A 7 15.61 16.34 4.06
N ASP A 8 15.00 17.27 4.79
CA ASP A 8 13.55 17.33 5.04
C ASP A 8 12.81 17.47 3.70
N ILE A 9 12.71 16.36 2.99
CA ILE A 9 11.89 16.26 1.78
C ILE A 9 10.53 15.76 2.24
N VAL A 10 9.52 16.59 1.97
CA VAL A 10 8.07 16.35 2.02
C VAL A 10 7.34 16.81 3.30
N THR A 11 7.19 18.14 3.44
CA THR A 11 6.01 18.77 4.06
C THR A 11 5.12 19.50 3.05
N GLY A 12 5.37 19.33 1.75
CA GLY A 12 4.74 20.11 0.68
C GLY A 12 4.13 19.29 -0.46
N ALA A 13 3.66 18.06 -0.22
CA ALA A 13 2.88 17.36 -1.24
C ALA A 13 1.57 18.13 -1.44
N ALA A 14 1.37 18.68 -2.64
CA ALA A 14 0.09 19.24 -3.06
C ALA A 14 -0.96 18.13 -2.95
N VAL A 15 -1.72 18.12 -1.87
CA VAL A 15 -2.79 17.17 -1.64
C VAL A 15 -3.83 17.41 -2.74
N HIS A 16 -4.05 16.42 -3.61
CA HIS A 16 -5.13 16.46 -4.59
C HIS A 16 -6.43 16.88 -3.88
N PRO A 17 -7.15 17.92 -4.37
CA PRO A 17 -8.37 18.39 -3.73
C PRO A 17 -9.42 17.27 -3.76
N GLY A 18 -9.61 16.58 -2.63
CA GLY A 18 -10.58 15.49 -2.46
C GLY A 18 -10.06 14.18 -1.85
N VAL A 19 -8.73 13.98 -1.81
CA VAL A 19 -8.14 12.81 -1.13
C VAL A 19 -8.27 12.99 0.38
N GLY A 20 -8.84 12.00 1.05
CA GLY A 20 -8.93 12.00 2.50
C GLY A 20 -10.05 12.85 3.14
N THR A 21 -11.17 13.07 2.44
CA THR A 21 -12.34 13.68 3.10
C THR A 21 -13.00 12.73 4.10
N LEU A 22 -13.67 13.27 5.12
CA LEU A 22 -14.47 12.49 6.07
C LEU A 22 -15.55 11.64 5.36
N ARG A 23 -16.04 12.09 4.20
CA ARG A 23 -16.96 11.31 3.35
C ARG A 23 -16.35 9.97 2.94
N ASN A 24 -15.05 9.92 2.64
CA ASN A 24 -14.36 8.68 2.23
C ASN A 24 -14.30 7.66 3.38
N TRP A 25 -14.17 8.13 4.63
CA TRP A 25 -14.23 7.26 5.81
C TRP A 25 -15.56 6.50 5.90
N TYR A 26 -16.65 7.20 5.62
CA TYR A 26 -18.02 6.68 5.65
C TYR A 26 -18.43 5.96 4.36
N SER A 27 -17.51 5.77 3.39
CA SER A 27 -17.76 5.08 2.12
C SER A 27 -16.75 3.95 1.85
N PRO A 28 -16.58 2.97 2.76
CA PRO A 28 -15.57 1.92 2.62
C PRO A 28 -15.76 1.03 1.37
N TRP A 29 -16.98 0.89 0.88
CA TRP A 29 -17.31 0.12 -0.32
C TRP A 29 -16.67 0.66 -1.60
N ARG A 30 -16.23 1.93 -1.63
CA ARG A 30 -15.59 2.53 -2.80
C ARG A 30 -14.18 2.01 -3.05
N TYR A 31 -13.52 1.52 -2.01
CA TYR A 31 -12.09 1.17 -2.05
C TYR A 31 -11.83 -0.31 -1.74
N ILE A 32 -12.83 -1.04 -1.24
CA ILE A 32 -12.71 -2.46 -0.92
C ILE A 32 -12.48 -3.27 -2.20
N HIS A 33 -11.54 -4.21 -2.17
CA HIS A 33 -11.29 -5.11 -3.29
C HIS A 33 -12.50 -6.03 -3.53
N SER A 34 -12.80 -6.31 -4.80
CA SER A 34 -14.00 -7.06 -5.21
C SER A 34 -14.09 -8.47 -4.61
N SER A 35 -12.94 -9.11 -4.34
CA SER A 35 -12.87 -10.44 -3.72
C SER A 35 -13.50 -10.52 -2.33
N TRP A 36 -13.61 -9.40 -1.59
CA TRP A 36 -14.27 -9.37 -0.27
C TRP A 36 -15.79 -9.43 -0.35
N LEU A 37 -16.36 -9.19 -1.54
CA LEU A 37 -17.80 -9.12 -1.76
C LEU A 37 -18.42 -10.47 -2.12
N GLY A 38 -17.61 -11.53 -2.28
CA GLY A 38 -18.09 -12.90 -2.40
C GLY A 38 -18.74 -13.27 -3.73
N GLY A 39 -18.32 -12.65 -4.84
CA GLY A 39 -18.79 -13.00 -6.19
C GLY A 39 -17.65 -12.99 -7.21
N ASP A 40 -17.89 -13.61 -8.38
CA ASP A 40 -17.04 -13.45 -9.57
C ASP A 40 -16.71 -11.96 -9.76
N GLY A 41 -15.49 -11.64 -10.20
CA GLY A 41 -14.98 -10.25 -10.23
C GLY A 41 -15.93 -9.23 -10.87
N ALA A 42 -16.76 -9.65 -11.83
CA ALA A 42 -17.82 -8.84 -12.44
C ALA A 42 -18.97 -8.48 -11.47
N LEU A 43 -19.42 -9.41 -10.62
CA LEU A 43 -20.44 -9.16 -9.61
C LEU A 43 -19.88 -8.22 -8.54
N GLY A 44 -18.66 -8.45 -8.03
CA GLY A 44 -18.01 -7.53 -7.09
C GLY A 44 -17.88 -6.10 -7.65
N ALA A 45 -17.46 -5.96 -8.90
CA ALA A 45 -17.38 -4.67 -9.58
C ALA A 45 -18.76 -4.00 -9.79
N ALA A 46 -19.80 -4.78 -10.09
CA ALA A 46 -21.17 -4.27 -10.19
C ALA A 46 -21.72 -3.79 -8.83
N LEU A 47 -21.39 -4.49 -7.74
CA LEU A 47 -21.78 -4.13 -6.38
C LEU A 47 -21.09 -2.85 -5.90
N GLN A 48 -19.83 -2.62 -6.26
CA GLN A 48 -19.12 -1.36 -5.98
C GLN A 48 -19.75 -0.16 -6.71
N ARG A 49 -20.30 -0.37 -7.91
CA ARG A 49 -20.93 0.67 -8.74
C ARG A 49 -22.41 0.92 -8.42
N SER A 50 -23.05 0.06 -7.61
CA SER A 50 -24.49 0.11 -7.37
C SER A 50 -24.85 0.82 -6.06
N ASP A 51 -25.45 2.00 -6.18
CA ASP A 51 -26.07 2.75 -5.07
C ASP A 51 -27.05 1.90 -4.23
N VAL A 52 -27.68 0.90 -4.83
CA VAL A 52 -28.72 0.07 -4.19
C VAL A 52 -28.11 -0.85 -3.12
N LEU A 53 -26.93 -1.44 -3.36
CA LEU A 53 -26.27 -2.26 -2.34
C LEU A 53 -25.59 -1.40 -1.27
N GLN A 54 -25.08 -0.23 -1.67
CA GLN A 54 -24.50 0.77 -0.79
C GLN A 54 -25.51 1.32 0.23
N ARG A 55 -26.79 1.44 -0.15
CA ARG A 55 -27.89 1.79 0.76
C ARG A 55 -28.39 0.63 1.61
N ARG A 56 -28.33 -0.61 1.11
CA ARG A 56 -28.91 -1.80 1.77
C ARG A 56 -28.10 -2.28 2.97
N LEU A 57 -26.79 -2.09 2.97
CA LEU A 57 -25.95 -2.29 4.16
C LEU A 57 -25.72 -0.91 4.78
N ALA A 58 -26.41 -0.60 5.88
CA ALA A 58 -26.13 0.61 6.64
C ALA A 58 -24.63 0.62 7.03
N TYR A 59 -23.99 1.81 7.06
CA TYR A 59 -22.58 1.95 7.43
C TYR A 59 -22.16 1.13 8.68
N PRO A 60 -22.97 1.03 9.75
CA PRO A 60 -22.69 0.14 10.88
C PRO A 60 -22.53 -1.34 10.50
N ALA A 61 -23.36 -1.87 9.59
CA ALA A 61 -23.30 -3.26 9.15
C ALA A 61 -22.01 -3.55 8.35
N TRP A 62 -21.53 -2.57 7.56
CA TRP A 62 -20.21 -2.65 6.93
C TRP A 62 -19.10 -2.69 7.98
N CYS A 63 -19.20 -1.84 9.00
CA CYS A 63 -18.21 -1.79 10.06
C CYS A 63 -18.15 -3.10 10.84
N GLU A 64 -19.29 -3.70 11.15
CA GLU A 64 -19.36 -4.99 11.83
C GLU A 64 -18.81 -6.12 10.95
N ARG A 65 -19.28 -6.23 9.70
CA ARG A 65 -18.86 -7.32 8.79
C ARG A 65 -17.35 -7.35 8.56
N PHE A 66 -16.72 -6.19 8.44
CA PHE A 66 -15.30 -6.08 8.08
C PHE A 66 -14.40 -5.64 9.25
N ALA A 67 -14.94 -5.57 10.46
CA ALA A 67 -14.25 -5.08 11.66
C ALA A 67 -13.61 -3.69 11.45
N LEU A 68 -14.36 -2.75 10.86
CA LEU A 68 -13.91 -1.37 10.68
C LEU A 68 -14.28 -0.51 11.89
N ALA A 69 -13.39 0.43 12.23
CA ALA A 69 -13.74 1.51 13.14
C ALA A 69 -14.83 2.40 12.53
N ARG A 70 -15.89 2.65 13.32
CA ARG A 70 -17.06 3.47 12.93
C ARG A 70 -16.73 4.97 12.84
N HIS A 71 -15.74 5.45 13.58
CA HIS A 71 -15.30 6.84 13.56
C HIS A 71 -13.77 6.88 13.45
N PRO A 72 -13.22 7.87 12.73
CA PRO A 72 -11.77 8.09 12.74
C PRO A 72 -11.34 8.62 14.11
N GLU A 73 -10.18 8.18 14.59
CA GLU A 73 -9.58 8.73 15.82
C GLU A 73 -9.09 10.16 15.59
N SER A 74 -8.53 10.42 14.41
CA SER A 74 -8.24 11.76 13.91
C SER A 74 -8.27 11.76 12.38
N ILE A 75 -8.52 12.93 11.80
CA ILE A 75 -8.26 13.17 10.38
C ILE A 75 -6.88 13.84 10.34
N ASP A 76 -5.85 13.01 10.24
CA ASP A 76 -4.51 13.51 9.97
C ASP A 76 -4.27 13.46 8.46
N GLY A 77 -3.61 14.47 7.89
CA GLY A 77 -3.15 14.42 6.50
C GLY A 77 -2.00 13.42 6.30
N SER A 78 -1.98 12.34 7.09
CA SER A 78 -0.89 11.37 7.10
C SER A 78 -0.84 10.59 5.80
N VAL A 79 0.34 10.04 5.50
CA VAL A 79 0.53 9.11 4.38
C VAL A 79 -0.44 7.94 4.42
N TRP A 80 -0.80 7.46 5.61
CA TRP A 80 -1.69 6.32 5.77
C TRP A 80 -3.14 6.69 5.49
N TRP A 81 -3.56 7.88 5.89
CA TRP A 81 -4.86 8.43 5.54
C TRP A 81 -4.96 8.64 4.02
N MET A 82 -3.94 9.23 3.41
CA MET A 82 -3.85 9.39 1.95
C MET A 82 -3.88 8.02 1.25
N LEU A 83 -3.14 7.02 1.72
CA LEU A 83 -3.10 5.69 1.14
C LEU A 83 -4.45 4.96 1.25
N ALA A 84 -5.14 5.08 2.38
CA ALA A 84 -6.44 4.44 2.61
C ALA A 84 -7.52 4.95 1.63
N PHE A 85 -7.39 6.20 1.16
CA PHE A 85 -8.41 6.88 0.37
C PHE A 85 -7.90 7.44 -0.97
N ALA A 86 -6.71 7.04 -1.41
CA ALA A 86 -6.21 7.34 -2.75
C ALA A 86 -7.10 6.70 -3.81
N ASP A 87 -7.24 7.32 -4.96
CA ASP A 87 -7.93 6.70 -6.11
C ASP A 87 -7.29 5.35 -6.46
N ASP A 88 -8.08 4.40 -6.96
CA ASP A 88 -7.59 3.03 -7.18
C ASP A 88 -6.39 2.98 -8.13
N ALA A 89 -6.38 3.80 -9.19
CA ALA A 89 -5.23 3.86 -10.10
C ALA A 89 -3.95 4.33 -9.39
N VAL A 90 -4.07 5.37 -8.55
CA VAL A 90 -2.95 5.92 -7.76
C VAL A 90 -2.49 4.90 -6.73
N PHE A 91 -3.42 4.26 -6.02
CA PHE A 91 -3.13 3.22 -5.05
C PHE A 91 -2.39 2.03 -5.68
N GLN A 92 -2.93 1.47 -6.77
CA GLN A 92 -2.34 0.31 -7.46
C GLN A 92 -0.96 0.63 -8.05
N ARG A 93 -0.76 1.86 -8.54
CA ARG A 93 0.55 2.31 -9.03
C ARG A 93 1.53 2.51 -7.88
N ALA A 94 1.13 3.16 -6.80
CA ALA A 94 1.97 3.35 -5.61
C ALA A 94 2.37 2.01 -4.98
N ASP A 95 1.41 1.08 -4.85
CA ASP A 95 1.63 -0.28 -4.37
C ASP A 95 2.68 -1.02 -5.21
N ARG A 96 2.53 -0.98 -6.53
CA ARG A 96 3.52 -1.56 -7.47
C ARG A 96 4.89 -0.93 -7.33
N LEU A 97 4.98 0.40 -7.20
CA LEU A 97 6.24 1.12 -7.03
C LEU A 97 6.96 0.69 -5.75
N VAL A 98 6.23 0.58 -4.64
CA VAL A 98 6.76 0.08 -3.37
C VAL A 98 7.21 -1.38 -3.52
N GLY A 99 6.37 -2.23 -4.10
CA GLY A 99 6.69 -3.64 -4.33
C GLY A 99 7.94 -3.83 -5.20
N LEU A 100 8.10 -3.05 -6.26
CA LEU A 100 9.30 -3.06 -7.11
C LEU A 100 10.54 -2.57 -6.36
N ALA A 101 10.43 -1.48 -5.59
CA ALA A 101 11.55 -0.97 -4.80
C ALA A 101 12.02 -2.01 -3.78
N MET A 102 11.09 -2.72 -3.15
CA MET A 102 11.36 -3.80 -2.21
C MET A 102 12.01 -5.01 -2.89
N LEU A 103 11.48 -5.43 -4.04
CA LEU A 103 12.05 -6.53 -4.83
C LEU A 103 13.48 -6.23 -5.26
N PHE A 104 13.76 -5.02 -5.73
CA PHE A 104 15.11 -4.58 -6.09
C PHE A 104 16.04 -4.48 -4.87
N ALA A 105 15.52 -4.07 -3.71
CA ALA A 105 16.29 -3.99 -2.49
C ALA A 105 16.71 -5.38 -1.97
N GLN A 106 15.84 -6.38 -2.13
CA GLN A 106 16.12 -7.78 -1.80
C GLN A 106 17.12 -8.42 -2.77
N HIS A 107 17.01 -8.12 -4.08
CA HIS A 107 17.81 -8.76 -5.12
C HIS A 107 18.76 -7.78 -5.83
N ARG A 108 19.57 -7.04 -5.07
CA ARG A 108 20.45 -5.98 -5.62
C ARG A 108 21.35 -6.47 -6.76
N SER A 109 21.91 -7.68 -6.63
CA SER A 109 22.78 -8.30 -7.64
C SER A 109 22.07 -8.69 -8.95
N LYS A 110 20.74 -8.79 -8.95
CA LYS A 110 19.90 -9.16 -10.12
C LYS A 110 19.02 -8.01 -10.62
N SER A 111 19.21 -6.80 -10.09
CA SER A 111 18.36 -5.62 -10.33
C SER A 111 18.15 -5.28 -11.82
N LEU A 112 19.17 -5.45 -12.66
CA LEU A 112 19.07 -5.21 -14.11
C LEU A 112 18.16 -6.22 -14.83
N GLY A 113 18.17 -7.49 -14.41
CA GLY A 113 17.29 -8.52 -14.96
C GLY A 113 15.83 -8.28 -14.55
N LEU A 114 15.63 -8.01 -13.26
CA LEU A 114 14.31 -7.69 -12.70
C LEU A 114 13.68 -6.43 -13.32
N GLY A 115 14.50 -5.45 -13.72
CA GLY A 115 14.02 -4.26 -14.43
C GLY A 115 13.47 -4.56 -15.83
N ARG A 116 13.98 -5.60 -16.52
CA ARG A 116 13.43 -6.06 -17.81
C ARG A 116 12.13 -6.81 -17.60
N ASP A 117 12.09 -7.68 -16.61
CA ASP A 117 10.89 -8.45 -16.26
C ASP A 117 9.76 -7.51 -15.84
N ALA A 118 10.03 -6.52 -14.98
CA ALA A 118 9.05 -5.51 -14.58
C ALA A 118 8.43 -4.75 -15.77
N ARG A 119 9.19 -4.48 -16.83
CA ARG A 119 8.68 -3.83 -18.05
C ARG A 119 7.83 -4.76 -18.91
N ALA A 120 8.22 -6.03 -19.03
CA ALA A 120 7.40 -7.05 -19.70
C ALA A 120 6.02 -7.19 -19.02
N CYS A 121 6.00 -6.84 -17.74
CA CYS A 121 4.89 -6.85 -16.80
C CYS A 121 4.16 -5.48 -16.69
N GLY A 122 4.34 -4.61 -17.68
CA GLY A 122 3.60 -3.35 -17.81
C GLY A 122 4.05 -2.20 -16.91
N ALA A 123 5.17 -2.31 -16.17
CA ALA A 123 5.74 -1.15 -15.49
C ALA A 123 6.39 -0.19 -16.51
N SER A 124 6.14 1.12 -16.36
CA SER A 124 6.76 2.11 -17.22
C SER A 124 8.28 2.20 -16.97
N GLY A 125 9.03 2.73 -17.95
CA GLY A 125 10.46 2.96 -17.79
C GLY A 125 10.79 3.90 -16.62
N ASP A 126 9.92 4.86 -16.35
CA ASP A 126 10.07 5.83 -15.26
C ASP A 126 9.76 5.21 -13.90
N ASP A 127 8.74 4.36 -13.80
CA ASP A 127 8.43 3.63 -12.57
C ASP A 127 9.56 2.69 -12.15
N VAL A 128 10.18 2.01 -13.13
CA VAL A 128 11.37 1.16 -12.87
C VAL A 128 12.55 2.00 -12.39
N ARG A 129 12.81 3.16 -13.02
CA ARG A 129 13.89 4.07 -12.61
C ARG A 129 13.65 4.60 -11.21
N TRP A 130 12.42 5.00 -10.91
CA TRP A 130 12.00 5.44 -9.58
C TRP A 130 12.25 4.34 -8.54
N ALA A 131 11.76 3.13 -8.80
CA ALA A 131 11.89 2.01 -7.86
C ALA A 131 13.34 1.64 -7.57
N LEU A 132 14.21 1.60 -8.60
CA LEU A 132 15.65 1.37 -8.43
C LEU A 132 16.30 2.46 -7.56
N SER A 133 15.93 3.73 -7.78
CA SER A 133 16.47 4.84 -6.99
C SER A 133 16.06 4.79 -5.51
N ARG A 134 14.92 4.18 -5.20
CA ARG A 134 14.42 4.03 -3.82
C ARG A 134 14.90 2.75 -3.15
N ALA A 135 15.15 1.69 -3.91
CA ALA A 135 15.64 0.40 -3.40
C ALA A 135 16.93 0.52 -2.58
N CYS A 136 17.82 1.47 -2.91
CA CYS A 136 19.07 1.69 -2.18
C CYS A 136 18.85 2.21 -0.74
N LEU A 137 17.69 2.82 -0.48
CA LEU A 137 17.31 3.38 0.82
C LEU A 137 16.68 2.35 1.76
N ILE A 138 16.26 1.20 1.21
CA ILE A 138 15.62 0.12 1.99
C ILE A 138 16.73 -0.73 2.62
N PRO A 139 16.75 -0.89 3.96
CA PRO A 139 17.74 -1.72 4.62
C PRO A 139 17.58 -3.20 4.20
N GLY A 140 18.69 -3.86 3.89
CA GLY A 140 18.66 -5.27 3.46
C GLY A 140 18.15 -6.25 4.54
N ALA A 141 18.17 -5.84 5.82
CA ALA A 141 17.76 -6.66 6.96
C ALA A 141 16.24 -6.75 7.18
N VAL A 142 15.42 -6.20 6.28
CA VAL A 142 13.94 -6.18 6.41
C VAL A 142 13.29 -7.40 5.74
N PHE A 143 14.05 -8.16 4.94
CA PHE A 143 13.55 -9.27 4.14
C PHE A 143 13.93 -10.62 4.76
N GLU A 144 12.97 -11.54 4.87
CA GLU A 144 13.33 -12.95 4.93
C GLU A 144 13.78 -13.41 3.54
N PRO A 145 14.82 -14.26 3.45
CA PRO A 145 15.26 -14.82 2.18
C PRO A 145 14.18 -15.77 1.67
N ASP A 146 13.41 -15.33 0.70
CA ASP A 146 12.49 -16.19 -0.04
C ASP A 146 12.78 -16.12 -1.54
N ASP A 147 12.65 -17.26 -2.23
CA ASP A 147 13.07 -17.51 -3.63
C ASP A 147 12.08 -16.92 -4.67
N LEU A 148 11.43 -15.82 -4.31
CA LEU A 148 10.17 -15.46 -4.90
C LEU A 148 10.30 -14.37 -6.00
N CYS A 149 10.53 -14.78 -7.26
CA CYS A 149 10.40 -13.93 -8.47
C CYS A 149 8.94 -13.90 -9.03
N GLY A 150 8.44 -12.77 -9.57
CA GLY A 150 7.18 -12.68 -10.35
C GLY A 150 6.26 -11.45 -10.10
N GLU A 151 5.40 -11.11 -11.06
CA GLU A 151 4.42 -9.98 -11.01
C GLU A 151 3.46 -10.04 -9.84
N GLU A 152 2.94 -11.23 -9.57
CA GLU A 152 1.95 -11.49 -8.52
C GLU A 152 2.44 -11.04 -7.14
N LYS A 153 3.74 -10.82 -6.97
CA LYS A 153 4.43 -10.57 -5.70
C LYS A 153 4.56 -9.09 -5.33
N THR A 154 4.47 -8.18 -6.29
CA THR A 154 4.58 -6.74 -6.00
C THR A 154 3.51 -6.28 -5.00
N GLY A 155 2.26 -6.75 -5.15
CA GLY A 155 1.19 -6.48 -4.19
C GLY A 155 1.35 -7.17 -2.82
N PHE A 156 2.09 -8.28 -2.75
CA PHE A 156 2.43 -8.88 -1.44
C PHE A 156 3.45 -8.05 -0.68
N TYR A 157 4.48 -7.52 -1.35
CA TYR A 157 5.45 -6.62 -0.73
C TYR A 157 4.81 -5.31 -0.26
N GLY A 158 3.91 -4.75 -1.05
CA GLY A 158 3.14 -3.58 -0.66
C GLY A 158 2.33 -3.81 0.61
N LEU A 159 1.48 -4.85 0.66
CA LEU A 159 0.73 -5.19 1.87
C LEU A 159 1.63 -5.49 3.08
N ALA A 160 2.72 -6.24 2.87
CA ALA A 160 3.66 -6.57 3.94
C ALA A 160 4.31 -5.30 4.51
N SER A 161 4.66 -4.34 3.65
CA SER A 161 5.25 -3.07 4.07
C SER A 161 4.27 -2.22 4.88
N VAL A 162 2.99 -2.19 4.49
CA VAL A 162 1.93 -1.52 5.24
C VAL A 162 1.76 -2.17 6.61
N LYS A 163 1.74 -3.51 6.66
CA LYS A 163 1.65 -4.26 7.92
C LYS A 163 2.80 -3.90 8.86
N LEU A 164 4.04 -3.92 8.36
CA LEU A 164 5.23 -3.58 9.16
C LEU A 164 5.22 -2.11 9.64
N ALA A 165 4.67 -1.19 8.86
CA ALA A 165 4.75 0.23 9.16
C ALA A 165 3.55 0.78 9.96
N LEU A 166 2.38 0.12 9.89
CA LEU A 166 1.11 0.68 10.37
C LEU A 166 0.32 -0.21 11.33
N ALA A 167 0.45 -1.55 11.27
CA ALA A 167 -0.51 -2.45 11.91
C ALA A 167 -0.67 -2.19 13.43
N ASP A 168 0.44 -1.97 14.13
CA ASP A 168 0.43 -1.74 15.58
C ASP A 168 0.15 -0.29 15.98
N SER A 169 0.41 0.67 15.08
CA SER A 169 0.30 2.10 15.38
C SER A 169 -1.06 2.70 15.00
N ASN A 170 -1.74 2.15 13.99
CA ASN A 170 -3.09 2.55 13.61
C ASN A 170 -3.87 1.37 13.00
N PRO A 171 -4.41 0.46 13.84
CA PRO A 171 -5.09 -0.74 13.38
C PRO A 171 -6.35 -0.44 12.54
N ALA A 172 -7.00 0.70 12.79
CA ALA A 172 -8.18 1.13 12.05
C ALA A 172 -7.86 1.49 10.58
N LEU A 173 -6.82 2.29 10.35
CA LEU A 173 -6.35 2.60 8.99
C LEU A 173 -5.73 1.38 8.32
N PHE A 174 -4.97 0.57 9.06
CA PHE A 174 -4.43 -0.68 8.55
C PHE A 174 -5.54 -1.57 7.99
N ARG A 175 -6.62 -1.77 8.74
CA ARG A 175 -7.75 -2.61 8.29
C ARG A 175 -8.38 -2.08 7.00
N ARG A 176 -8.55 -0.76 6.88
CA ARG A 176 -9.09 -0.13 5.67
C ARG A 176 -8.18 -0.31 4.47
N ILE A 177 -6.88 -0.13 4.64
CA ILE A 177 -5.89 -0.35 3.57
C ILE A 177 -5.84 -1.84 3.19
N ALA A 178 -5.86 -2.75 4.16
CA ALA A 178 -5.84 -4.20 3.92
C ALA A 178 -7.03 -4.66 3.06
N LEU A 179 -8.22 -4.08 3.27
CA LEU A 179 -9.40 -4.39 2.47
C LEU A 179 -9.27 -3.98 0.99
N ARG A 180 -8.28 -3.16 0.61
CA ARG A 180 -7.99 -2.80 -0.79
C ARG A 180 -7.19 -3.88 -1.53
N TYR A 181 -6.62 -4.83 -0.80
CA TYR A 181 -5.93 -6.00 -1.35
C TYR A 181 -6.90 -7.18 -1.51
N ALA A 182 -6.52 -8.13 -2.35
CA ALA A 182 -7.28 -9.36 -2.49
C ALA A 182 -7.34 -10.15 -1.18
N THR A 183 -8.46 -10.83 -0.93
CA THR A 183 -8.68 -11.64 0.29
C THR A 183 -7.59 -12.68 0.47
N GLU A 184 -7.17 -13.32 -0.62
CA GLU A 184 -6.09 -14.32 -0.63
C GLU A 184 -4.74 -13.72 -0.24
N GLN A 185 -4.44 -12.49 -0.68
CA GLN A 185 -3.20 -11.80 -0.31
C GLN A 185 -3.15 -11.50 1.19
N VAL A 186 -4.26 -11.01 1.75
CA VAL A 186 -4.37 -10.70 3.18
C VAL A 186 -4.35 -11.95 4.06
N ASN A 187 -4.95 -13.03 3.59
CA ASN A 187 -5.05 -14.29 4.32
C ASN A 187 -3.88 -15.26 4.05
N SER A 188 -2.83 -14.83 3.33
CA SER A 188 -1.62 -15.64 3.09
C SER A 188 -0.50 -15.24 4.06
N PRO A 189 -0.39 -15.90 5.23
CA PRO A 189 0.56 -15.52 6.28
C PRO A 189 2.03 -15.71 5.88
N SER A 190 2.34 -16.69 5.01
CA SER A 190 3.73 -16.95 4.58
C SER A 190 4.28 -15.92 3.59
N ARG A 191 3.42 -15.17 2.88
CA ARG A 191 3.83 -14.25 1.80
C ARG A 191 3.85 -12.78 2.21
N THR A 192 3.46 -12.47 3.44
CA THR A 192 3.37 -11.09 3.96
C THR A 192 4.28 -10.81 5.16
N ALA A 193 5.19 -11.74 5.45
CA ALA A 193 6.12 -11.61 6.57
C ALA A 193 7.33 -10.76 6.16
N LEU A 194 7.37 -9.51 6.65
CA LEU A 194 8.64 -8.78 6.80
C LEU A 194 9.06 -8.92 8.25
N VAL A 195 10.26 -9.43 8.48
CA VAL A 195 10.79 -9.61 9.82
C VAL A 195 11.74 -8.47 10.11
N ALA A 196 11.29 -7.53 10.92
CA ALA A 196 12.17 -6.55 11.56
C ALA A 196 11.97 -6.67 13.07
N THR A 197 13.05 -6.90 13.82
CA THR A 197 13.00 -7.07 15.28
C THR A 197 13.60 -5.88 16.01
N GLY A 198 13.08 -5.58 17.20
CA GLY A 198 13.61 -4.57 18.10
C GLY A 198 13.70 -3.16 17.50
N SER A 199 14.81 -2.46 17.73
CA SER A 199 15.05 -1.08 17.26
C SER A 199 15.05 -0.94 15.73
N ASN A 200 15.27 -2.03 15.00
CA ASN A 200 15.23 -2.04 13.54
C ASN A 200 13.80 -1.96 12.99
N ALA A 201 12.80 -2.44 13.73
CA ALA A 201 11.40 -2.39 13.32
C ALA A 201 10.90 -0.94 13.20
N HIS A 202 11.15 -0.12 14.22
CA HIS A 202 10.73 1.29 14.20
C HIS A 202 11.44 2.08 13.09
N ARG A 203 12.73 1.81 12.85
CA ARG A 203 13.47 2.43 11.74
C ARG A 203 12.92 2.01 10.39
N ALA A 204 12.64 0.72 10.19
CA ALA A 204 12.06 0.18 8.96
C ALA A 204 10.67 0.79 8.71
N ALA A 205 9.80 0.84 9.73
CA ALA A 205 8.48 1.45 9.65
C ALA A 205 8.53 2.91 9.15
N ARG A 206 9.43 3.74 9.68
CA ARG A 206 9.60 5.14 9.23
C ARG A 206 10.09 5.24 7.78
N ILE A 207 11.03 4.37 7.38
CA ILE A 207 11.52 4.34 5.98
C ILE A 207 10.38 3.96 5.04
N LEU A 208 9.58 2.96 5.41
CA LEU A 208 8.44 2.50 4.63
C LEU A 208 7.34 3.57 4.54
N ALA A 209 7.04 4.28 5.63
CA ALA A 209 6.10 5.40 5.61
C ALA A 209 6.53 6.49 4.62
N ARG A 210 7.82 6.84 4.61
CA ARG A 210 8.40 7.81 3.66
C ARG A 210 8.36 7.29 2.23
N LEU A 211 8.66 5.99 2.04
CA LEU A 211 8.61 5.34 0.73
C LEU A 211 7.20 5.39 0.15
N TRP A 212 6.18 5.09 0.96
CA TRP A 212 4.78 5.21 0.56
C TRP A 212 4.38 6.64 0.22
N GLY A 213 4.84 7.63 0.98
CA GLY A 213 4.56 9.04 0.69
C GLY A 213 5.13 9.47 -0.66
N ALA A 214 6.38 9.10 -0.94
CA ALA A 214 7.02 9.36 -2.22
C ALA A 214 6.37 8.57 -3.38
N ALA A 215 5.92 7.34 -3.13
CA ALA A 215 5.24 6.51 -4.13
C ALA A 215 3.88 7.10 -4.51
N LEU A 216 3.10 7.56 -3.52
CA LEU A 216 1.81 8.22 -3.75
C LEU A 216 1.97 9.51 -4.56
N GLN A 217 2.96 10.32 -4.24
CA GLN A 217 3.26 11.54 -5.00
C GLN A 217 3.63 11.20 -6.46
N HIS A 218 4.59 10.30 -6.67
CA HIS A 218 5.00 9.89 -8.02
C HIS A 218 3.87 9.24 -8.82
N ALA A 219 3.00 8.49 -8.16
CA ALA A 219 1.85 7.87 -8.79
C ALA A 219 0.79 8.89 -9.26
N GLY A 220 0.66 10.02 -8.55
CA GLY A 220 -0.28 11.11 -8.89
C GLY A 220 0.25 12.14 -9.89
N ASP A 221 1.57 12.27 -10.04
CA ASP A 221 2.22 13.25 -10.94
C ASP A 221 2.23 12.82 -12.43
N GLY A 222 1.79 11.60 -12.76
CA GLY A 222 1.89 11.00 -14.11
C GLY A 222 0.57 10.68 -14.77
#